data_AF-F8MZG5-F1
#
_entry.id   AF-F8MZG5-F1
#
_cell.length_a   1.000
_cell.length_b   1.000
_cell.length_c   1.000
_cell.angle_alpha   90.00
_cell.angle_beta   90.00
_cell.angle_gamma   90.00
#
_symmetry.space_group_name_H-M   'P 1'
#
loop_
_entity.id
_entity.type
_entity.pdbx_description
1 polymer ?
#
loop_
_entity_poly.entity_id
_entity_poly.type
_entity_poly.pdbx_seq_one_letter_code
_entity_poly.pdbx_strand_id
1 'polypeptide(L)' 'EFKYIIIIINRLTKIKYYIPTVNLIVKKLIEYFIKKIYSIYNLPDSIVSNYNTQFIL' A
#
# COMPACT_ATOMS: atom_id res chain seq x y z
N GLU A 1 12.39 1.46 -15.47
CA GLU A 1 11.77 2.76 -15.10
C GLU A 1 10.54 2.53 -14.23
N PHE A 2 10.28 3.41 -13.27
CA PHE A 2 9.05 3.39 -12.48
C PHE A 2 7.90 3.98 -13.29
N LYS A 3 6.73 3.33 -13.25
CA LYS A 3 5.54 3.73 -14.02
C LYS A 3 4.37 4.18 -13.14
N TYR A 4 4.35 3.75 -11.88
CA TYR A 4 3.26 4.01 -10.95
C TYR A 4 3.81 4.43 -9.60
N ILE A 5 2.97 5.11 -8.81
CA ILE A 5 3.27 5.43 -7.42
C ILE A 5 2.13 4.87 -6.57
N ILE A 6 2.47 4.01 -5.61
CA ILE A 6 1.55 3.55 -4.58
C ILE A 6 1.59 4.56 -3.44
N ILE A 7 0.41 5.01 -3.02
CA ILE A 7 0.25 5.94 -1.92
C ILE A 7 -0.46 5.22 -0.79
N ILE A 8 0.20 5.14 0.37
CA ILE A 8 -0.40 4.58 1.60
C ILE A 8 -0.50 5.71 2.62
N ILE A 9 -1.68 5.86 3.20
CA ILE A 9 -1.97 6.92 4.17
C ILE A 9 -2.36 6.26 5.48
N ASN A 10 -1.58 6.49 6.53
CA ASN A 10 -2.02 6.19 7.88
C ASN A 10 -3.00 7.30 8.32
N ARG A 11 -4.28 6.95 8.49
CA ARG A 11 -5.34 7.93 8.79
C ARG A 11 -5.22 8.52 10.20
N LEU A 12 -4.62 7.79 11.15
CA LEU A 12 -4.44 8.24 12.53
C LEU A 12 -3.29 9.25 12.62
N THR A 13 -2.09 8.87 12.14
CA THR A 13 -0.88 9.71 12.24
C THR A 13 -0.76 10.73 11.12
N LYS A 14 -1.61 10.65 10.08
CA LYS A 14 -1.57 11.46 8.85
C LYS A 14 -0.28 11.29 8.01
N ILE A 15 0.54 10.30 8.32
CA ILE A 15 1.76 9.98 7.55
C ILE A 15 1.38 9.40 6.18
N LYS A 16 2.08 9.87 5.14
CA LYS A 16 1.90 9.44 3.75
C LYS A 16 3.17 8.77 3.24
N TYR A 17 3.03 7.55 2.72
CA TYR A 17 4.10 6.80 2.09
C TYR A 17 3.92 6.81 0.58
N TYR A 18 4.97 7.20 -0.13
CA TYR A 18 5.02 7.20 -1.59
C TYR A 18 6.02 6.13 -2.04
N ILE A 19 5.54 5.13 -2.78
CA ILE A 19 6.34 3.98 -3.20
C ILE A 19 6.30 3.91 -4.72
N PRO A 20 7.38 4.31 -5.41
CA PRO A 20 7.45 4.16 -6.86
C PRO A 20 7.56 2.66 -7.22
N THR A 21 6.77 2.22 -8.21
CA THR A 21 6.74 0.83 -8.67
C THR A 21 6.69 0.74 -10.19
N VAL A 22 7.19 -0.36 -10.73
CA VAL A 22 7.21 -0.63 -12.17
C VAL A 22 5.88 -1.21 -12.65
N ASN A 23 5.14 -1.91 -11.77
CA ASN A 23 3.85 -2.51 -12.07
C ASN A 23 2.93 -2.58 -10.85
N LEU A 24 1.64 -2.87 -11.08
CA LEU A 24 0.58 -2.96 -10.06
C LEU A 24 0.21 -4.41 -9.73
N ILE A 25 1.19 -5.32 -9.72
CA ILE A 25 0.94 -6.74 -9.39
C ILE A 25 0.60 -6.86 -7.90
N VAL A 26 -0.56 -7.44 -7.59
CA VAL A 26 -1.10 -7.60 -6.23
C VAL A 26 -0.09 -8.18 -5.25
N LYS A 27 0.62 -9.25 -5.65
CA LYS A 27 1.66 -9.89 -4.82
C LYS A 27 2.75 -8.89 -4.36
N LYS A 28 3.22 -8.02 -5.25
CA LYS A 28 4.21 -7.00 -4.89
C LYS A 28 3.63 -5.93 -3.97
N LEU A 29 2.35 -5.56 -4.17
CA LEU A 29 1.66 -4.61 -3.28
C LEU A 29 1.60 -5.15 -1.85
N ILE A 30 1.27 -6.43 -1.69
CA ILE A 30 1.25 -7.11 -0.40
C ILE A 30 2.63 -7.10 0.24
N GLU A 31 3.69 -7.44 -0.51
CA GLU A 31 5.06 -7.41 0.00
C GLU A 31 5.48 -6.02 0.49
N TYR A 32 5.17 -4.96 -0.28
CA TYR A 32 5.45 -3.59 0.14
C TYR A 32 4.67 -3.19 1.40
N PHE A 33 3.41 -3.59 1.48
CA PHE A 33 2.57 -3.33 2.65
C PHE A 33 3.13 -4.01 3.90
N ILE A 34 3.44 -5.31 3.83
CA ILE A 34 4.03 -6.04 4.96
C ILE A 34 5.36 -5.41 5.38
N LYS A 35 6.24 -5.15 4.41
CA LYS A 35 7.59 -4.66 4.71
C LYS A 35 7.61 -3.24 5.30
N LYS A 36 6.72 -2.35 4.87
CA LYS A 36 6.76 -0.93 5.26
C LYS A 36 5.69 -0.49 6.24
N ILE A 37 4.51 -1.09 6.20
CA ILE A 37 3.36 -0.65 7.01
C ILE A 37 3.21 -1.56 8.21
N TYR A 38 3.11 -2.87 7.97
CA TYR A 38 2.96 -3.84 9.05
C TYR A 38 4.14 -3.83 10.02
N SER A 39 5.36 -3.69 9.53
CA SER A 39 6.55 -3.60 10.39
C SER A 39 6.55 -2.39 11.34
N ILE A 40 5.87 -1.30 10.99
CA ILE A 40 5.85 -0.05 11.77
C ILE A 40 4.60 0.02 12.65
N TYR A 41 3.44 -0.35 12.10
CA TYR A 41 2.14 -0.12 12.73
C TYR A 41 1.42 -1.41 13.13
N ASN A 42 2.04 -2.56 12.92
CA ASN A 42 1.41 -3.88 13.03
C ASN A 42 0.22 -4.02 12.06
N LEU A 43 -0.65 -5.02 12.28
CA LEU A 43 -1.86 -5.18 11.47
C LEU A 43 -2.85 -4.03 11.78
N PRO A 44 -3.28 -3.23 10.79
CA PRO A 44 -4.34 -2.27 11.01
C PRO A 44 -5.71 -2.96 11.06
N ASP A 45 -6.64 -2.40 11.84
CA ASP A 45 -8.00 -2.92 11.96
C ASP A 45 -8.81 -2.83 10.65
N SER A 46 -8.47 -1.87 9.79
CA SER A 46 -9.13 -1.70 8.49
C SER A 46 -8.18 -1.17 7.42
N ILE A 47 -8.38 -1.64 6.20
CA ILE A 47 -7.69 -1.17 4.99
C ILE A 47 -8.77 -0.71 4.02
N VAL A 48 -8.68 0.54 3.57
CA VAL A 48 -9.56 1.11 2.56
C VAL A 48 -8.76 1.35 1.30
N SER A 49 -9.22 0.81 0.18
CA SER A 49 -8.62 0.99 -1.15
C SER A 49 -9.58 1.76 -2.07
N ASN A 50 -9.10 2.16 -3.24
CA ASN A 50 -9.90 2.92 -4.21
C ASN A 50 -10.78 2.05 -5.12
N TYR A 51 -11.22 0.86 -4.66
CA TYR A 51 -12.04 -0.10 -5.41
C TYR A 51 -11.53 -0.48 -6.82
N ASN A 52 -10.25 -0.23 -7.12
CA ASN A 52 -9.65 -0.66 -8.37
C ASN A 52 -9.48 -2.18 -8.40
N THR A 53 -9.44 -2.75 -9.60
CA THR A 53 -9.35 -4.21 -9.83
C THR A 53 -8.18 -4.88 -9.12
N GLN A 54 -7.04 -4.21 -8.94
CA GLN A 54 -5.92 -4.74 -8.16
C GLN A 54 -6.19 -4.91 -6.65
N PHE A 55 -7.33 -4.45 -6.14
CA PHE A 55 -7.73 -4.53 -4.74
C PHE A 55 -9.09 -5.22 -4.53
N ILE A 56 -9.70 -5.72 -5.61
CA ILE A 56 -10.91 -6.53 -5.54
C ILE A 56 -10.43 -7.99 -5.42
N LEU A 57 -10.88 -8.67 -4.36
CA LEU A 57 -10.65 -10.10 -4.12
C LEU A 57 -11.52 -10.95 -5.04
#